data_AF-A0A960T1X9-F1
#
_entry.id   AF-A0A960T1X9-F1
#
_cell.length_a   1.000
_cell.length_b   1.000
_cell.length_c   1.000
_cell.angle_alpha   90.00
_cell.angle_beta   90.00
_cell.angle_gamma   90.00
#
_symmetry.space_group_name_H-M   'P 1'
#
loop_
_entity.id
_entity.type
_entity.pdbx_description
1 polymer ?
#
loop_
_entity_poly.entity_id
_entity_poly.type
_entity_poly.pdbx_seq_one_letter_code
_entity_poly.pdbx_strand_id
1 'polypeptide(L)'
;AGAKTNVRTRSSSLWPINFASRRSDVAMMRLFLGRDPRQEERRIEIRLSEQRARIYDAAGEEIFETRVSTGRKGYATPTGEYVITNKYRDWTSTLYHASMPYFQRLSCGDFGLHQGNVPGYPASHGCIRVPAGNAAKLFSMTKTGDRVTILP
;
A
#
# COMPACT_ATOMS: atom_id res chain seq x y z
N ALA A 1 -12.52 -38.89 -11.69
CA ALA A 1 -11.39 -37.98 -11.41
C ALA A 1 -11.86 -36.95 -10.39
N GLY A 2 -11.42 -37.05 -9.14
CA GLY A 2 -11.89 -36.18 -8.06
C GLY A 2 -10.84 -36.06 -6.97
N ALA A 3 -10.62 -34.85 -6.46
CA ALA A 3 -9.61 -34.58 -5.45
C ALA A 3 -9.94 -35.27 -4.11
N LYS A 4 -8.91 -35.78 -3.44
CA LYS A 4 -9.04 -36.50 -2.16
C LYS A 4 -9.50 -35.53 -1.05
N THR A 5 -10.68 -35.77 -0.49
CA THR A 5 -11.37 -34.91 0.51
C THR A 5 -10.66 -34.84 1.87
N ASN A 6 -9.70 -35.73 2.11
CA ASN A 6 -8.89 -35.86 3.32
C ASN A 6 -7.48 -35.24 3.18
N VAL A 7 -7.15 -34.67 2.02
CA VAL A 7 -5.90 -33.91 1.83
C VAL A 7 -6.21 -32.44 2.09
N ARG A 8 -5.91 -31.95 3.30
CA ARG A 8 -5.94 -30.50 3.55
C ARG A 8 -4.80 -29.84 2.78
N THR A 9 -5.12 -28.78 2.03
CA THR A 9 -4.11 -27.87 1.51
C THR A 9 -3.22 -27.42 2.66
N ARG A 10 -1.91 -27.70 2.57
CA ARG A 10 -0.97 -27.35 3.63
C ARG A 10 -0.99 -25.84 3.85
N SER A 11 -0.73 -25.37 5.08
CA SER A 11 -0.57 -23.93 5.37
C SER A 11 0.51 -23.28 4.48
N SER A 12 1.49 -24.06 4.04
CA SER A 12 2.54 -23.66 3.10
C SER A 12 2.11 -23.61 1.63
N SER A 13 0.92 -24.09 1.26
CA SER A 13 0.54 -24.34 -0.14
C SER A 13 -0.25 -23.24 -0.82
N LEU A 14 -0.75 -22.21 -0.13
CA LEU A 14 -1.29 -21.01 -0.77
C LEU A 14 -1.08 -19.86 0.18
N TRP A 15 -0.21 -18.91 -0.15
CA TRP A 15 -0.28 -17.57 0.43
C TRP A 15 -1.39 -16.83 -0.34
N PRO A 16 -2.67 -16.89 0.07
CA PRO A 16 -3.78 -16.53 -0.80
C PRO A 16 -3.73 -15.05 -1.15
N ILE A 17 -3.22 -14.24 -0.21
CA ILE A 17 -2.96 -12.81 -0.41
C ILE A 17 -1.83 -12.53 -1.42
N ASN A 18 -0.77 -13.35 -1.47
CA ASN A 18 0.28 -13.21 -2.48
C ASN A 18 -0.23 -13.61 -3.87
N PHE A 19 -1.10 -14.63 -3.95
CA PHE A 19 -1.74 -15.01 -5.21
C PHE A 19 -2.68 -13.90 -5.72
N ALA A 20 -3.53 -13.36 -4.84
CA ALA A 20 -4.42 -12.25 -5.16
C ALA A 20 -3.62 -10.99 -5.59
N SER A 21 -2.55 -10.67 -4.86
CA SER A 21 -1.60 -9.60 -5.21
C SER A 21 -1.00 -9.78 -6.61
N ARG A 22 -0.49 -10.98 -6.94
CA ARG A 22 0.09 -11.27 -8.27
C ARG A 22 -0.91 -11.15 -9.42
N ARG A 23 -2.21 -11.27 -9.14
CA ARG A 23 -3.29 -11.05 -10.10
C ARG A 23 -3.87 -9.63 -10.06
N SER A 24 -3.33 -8.76 -9.20
CA SER A 24 -3.87 -7.43 -8.92
C SER A 24 -5.34 -7.46 -8.48
N ASP A 25 -5.78 -8.54 -7.83
CA ASP A 25 -7.15 -8.71 -7.36
C ASP A 25 -7.34 -8.05 -6.00
N VAL A 26 -7.71 -6.76 -6.04
CA VAL A 26 -7.94 -5.94 -4.85
C VAL A 26 -9.10 -6.45 -4.01
N ALA A 27 -10.18 -6.91 -4.64
CA ALA A 27 -11.34 -7.41 -3.92
C ALA A 27 -10.98 -8.65 -3.10
N MET A 28 -10.24 -9.58 -3.70
CA MET A 28 -9.77 -10.80 -3.04
C MET A 28 -8.74 -10.48 -1.95
N MET A 29 -7.80 -9.57 -2.18
CA MET A 29 -6.86 -9.12 -1.14
C MET A 29 -7.60 -8.53 0.08
N ARG A 30 -8.59 -7.67 -0.15
CA ARG A 30 -9.40 -7.06 0.92
C ARG A 30 -10.18 -8.11 1.69
N LEU A 31 -10.80 -9.07 0.99
CA LEU A 31 -11.51 -10.19 1.61
C LEU A 31 -10.58 -11.01 2.53
N PHE A 32 -9.38 -11.36 2.07
CA PHE A 32 -8.40 -12.09 2.89
C PHE A 32 -7.88 -11.30 4.09
N LEU A 33 -7.96 -9.97 4.05
CA LEU A 33 -7.61 -9.08 5.15
C LEU A 33 -8.82 -8.74 6.05
N GLY A 34 -9.94 -9.43 5.89
CA GLY A 34 -11.13 -9.25 6.72
C GLY A 34 -11.93 -7.97 6.42
N ARG A 35 -11.79 -7.41 5.21
CA ARG A 35 -12.55 -6.23 4.75
C ARG A 35 -13.60 -6.65 3.73
N ASP A 36 -14.81 -6.09 3.84
CA ASP A 36 -15.83 -6.25 2.79
C ASP A 36 -15.37 -5.47 1.54
N PRO A 37 -15.10 -6.13 0.40
CA PRO A 37 -14.64 -5.44 -0.80
C PRO A 37 -15.67 -4.46 -1.38
N ARG A 38 -16.95 -4.59 -1.01
CA ARG A 38 -18.06 -3.74 -1.47
C ARG A 38 -18.23 -2.47 -0.64
N GLN A 39 -17.69 -2.44 0.58
CA GLN A 39 -17.76 -1.28 1.46
C GLN A 39 -16.40 -0.57 1.47
N GLU A 40 -16.39 0.72 1.16
CA GLU A 40 -15.18 1.52 1.19
C GLU A 40 -15.23 2.45 2.40
N GLU A 41 -14.56 2.06 3.50
CA GLU A 41 -14.50 2.91 4.70
C GLU A 41 -13.65 4.17 4.45
N ARG A 42 -12.57 4.02 3.66
CA ARG A 42 -11.57 5.04 3.35
C ARG A 42 -10.97 4.75 2.00
N ARG A 43 -10.76 5.79 1.19
CA ARG A 43 -10.04 5.73 -0.08
C ARG A 43 -8.78 6.57 0.00
N ILE A 44 -7.64 6.00 -0.40
CA ILE A 44 -6.36 6.69 -0.40
C ILE A 44 -5.94 6.89 -1.85
N GLU A 45 -5.74 8.13 -2.27
CA GLU A 45 -5.28 8.46 -3.63
C GLU A 45 -3.87 9.02 -3.57
N ILE A 46 -3.01 8.58 -4.48
CA ILE A 46 -1.65 9.09 -4.66
C ILE A 46 -1.55 9.59 -6.11
N ARG A 47 -1.42 10.90 -6.29
CA ARG A 47 -1.33 11.54 -7.61
C ARG A 47 0.13 11.84 -7.91
N LEU A 48 0.71 11.13 -8.88
CA LEU A 48 2.13 11.25 -9.24
C LEU A 48 2.41 12.62 -9.88
N SER A 49 1.55 13.11 -10.76
CA SER A 49 1.66 14.43 -11.38
C SER A 49 1.68 15.58 -10.36
N GLU A 50 0.88 15.47 -9.30
CA GLU A 50 0.79 16.48 -8.24
C GLU A 50 1.80 16.28 -7.09
N GLN A 51 2.47 15.12 -7.03
CA GLN A 51 3.25 14.68 -5.87
C GLN A 51 2.46 14.83 -4.55
N ARG A 52 1.21 14.36 -4.54
CA ARG A 52 0.30 14.44 -3.38
C ARG A 52 -0.35 13.09 -3.06
N ALA A 53 -0.63 12.88 -1.77
CA ALA A 53 -1.48 11.83 -1.29
C ALA A 53 -2.68 12.43 -0.54
N ARG A 54 -3.88 11.94 -0.83
CA ARG A 54 -5.16 12.36 -0.23
C ARG A 54 -5.88 11.16 0.36
N ILE A 55 -6.57 11.36 1.48
CA ILE A 55 -7.48 10.38 2.05
C ILE A 55 -8.89 10.94 2.02
N TYR A 56 -9.81 10.14 1.52
CA TYR A 56 -11.23 10.38 1.55
C TYR A 56 -11.90 9.42 2.53
N ASP A 57 -12.95 9.87 3.21
CA ASP A 57 -13.80 9.02 4.03
C ASP A 57 -14.85 8.27 3.18
N ALA A 58 -15.76 7.54 3.85
CA ALA A 58 -16.82 6.78 3.20
C ALA A 58 -17.89 7.67 2.53
N ALA A 59 -18.01 8.95 2.92
CA ALA A 59 -18.90 9.92 2.29
C ALA A 59 -18.25 10.58 1.06
N GLY A 60 -16.94 10.41 0.87
CA GLY A 60 -16.17 11.01 -0.21
C GLY A 60 -15.58 12.39 0.15
N GLU A 61 -15.63 12.80 1.41
CA GLU A 61 -15.01 14.04 1.88
C GLU A 61 -13.50 13.82 2.08
N GLU A 62 -12.69 14.80 1.66
CA GLU A 62 -11.25 14.78 1.90
C GLU A 62 -10.96 15.07 3.39
N ILE A 63 -10.41 14.08 4.09
CA ILE A 63 -10.11 14.17 5.52
C ILE A 63 -8.62 14.39 5.81
N PHE A 64 -7.76 14.21 4.81
CA PHE A 64 -6.32 14.40 4.95
C PHE A 64 -5.62 14.58 3.60
N GLU A 65 -4.62 15.45 3.57
CA GLU A 65 -3.74 15.64 2.43
C GLU A 65 -2.28 15.77 2.88
N THR A 66 -1.36 15.25 2.08
CA THR A 66 0.07 15.45 2.28
C THR A 66 0.85 15.48 0.96
N ARG A 67 1.96 16.23 0.95
CA ARG A 67 2.95 16.13 -0.13
C ARG A 67 3.66 14.78 -0.04
N VAL A 68 4.03 14.22 -1.18
CA VAL A 68 4.82 12.99 -1.25
C VAL A 68 6.01 13.15 -2.18
N SER A 69 6.98 12.24 -2.09
CA SER A 69 8.03 12.11 -3.09
C SER A 69 8.11 10.67 -3.57
N THR A 70 7.76 10.47 -4.83
CA THR A 70 7.60 9.17 -5.48
C THR A 70 8.88 8.76 -6.21
N GLY A 71 8.81 7.64 -6.95
CA GLY A 71 9.93 7.06 -7.68
C GLY A 71 10.46 7.95 -8.82
N ARG A 72 11.79 8.15 -8.87
CA ARG A 72 12.46 8.89 -9.96
C ARG A 72 12.42 8.12 -11.28
N LYS A 73 12.81 8.78 -12.38
CA LYS A 73 12.98 8.12 -13.69
C LYS A 73 13.88 6.88 -13.56
N GLY A 74 13.43 5.75 -14.11
CA GLY A 74 14.09 4.43 -13.97
C GLY A 74 13.67 3.63 -12.73
N TYR A 75 12.97 4.25 -11.78
CA TYR A 75 12.40 3.64 -10.58
C TYR A 75 10.99 4.16 -10.32
N ALA A 76 10.22 4.39 -11.39
CA ALA A 76 8.91 5.03 -11.29
C ALA A 76 7.98 4.22 -10.38
N THR A 77 7.25 4.91 -9.51
CA THR A 77 6.20 4.27 -8.71
C THR A 77 5.11 3.78 -9.66
N PRO A 78 4.75 2.48 -9.66
CA PRO A 78 3.77 1.95 -10.59
C PRO A 78 2.36 2.48 -10.27
N THR A 79 1.63 2.87 -11.30
CA THR A 79 0.22 3.28 -11.18
C THR A 79 -0.70 2.07 -11.09
N GLY A 80 -1.88 2.26 -10.51
CA GLY A 80 -2.89 1.22 -10.39
C GLY A 80 -3.51 1.15 -9.00
N GLU A 81 -4.20 0.04 -8.75
CA GLU A 81 -4.95 -0.19 -7.53
C GLU A 81 -4.19 -1.15 -6.60
N TYR A 82 -4.05 -0.76 -5.35
CA TYR A 82 -3.28 -1.47 -4.33
C TYR A 82 -4.04 -1.59 -3.02
N VAL A 83 -3.54 -2.44 -2.13
CA VAL A 83 -4.07 -2.63 -0.77
C VAL A 83 -2.93 -2.50 0.24
N ILE A 84 -3.16 -1.84 1.36
CA ILE A 84 -2.20 -1.86 2.47
C ILE A 84 -2.23 -3.27 3.08
N THR A 85 -1.14 -4.02 2.88
CA THR A 85 -1.04 -5.44 3.28
C THR A 85 -0.28 -5.62 4.59
N ASN A 86 0.68 -4.75 4.86
CA ASN A 86 1.45 -4.75 6.10
C ASN A 86 1.73 -3.33 6.57
N LYS A 87 1.88 -3.17 7.88
CA LYS A 87 2.21 -1.91 8.52
C LYS A 87 3.26 -2.14 9.58
N TYR A 88 4.35 -1.39 9.54
CA TYR A 88 5.45 -1.46 10.48
C TYR A 88 5.81 -0.05 10.95
N ARG A 89 5.84 0.17 12.26
CA ARG A 89 6.25 1.48 12.82
C ARG A 89 7.73 1.73 12.57
N ASP A 90 8.55 0.70 12.78
CA ASP A 90 9.98 0.71 12.52
C ASP A 90 10.28 -0.39 11.52
N TRP A 91 10.87 -0.02 10.39
CA TRP A 91 11.21 -0.96 9.32
C TRP A 91 12.52 -0.55 8.65
N THR A 92 13.34 -1.53 8.31
CA THR A 92 14.56 -1.33 7.54
C THR A 92 14.41 -2.06 6.21
N SER A 93 14.62 -1.35 5.10
CA SER A 93 14.55 -1.94 3.77
C SER A 93 15.53 -3.12 3.66
N THR A 94 15.03 -4.26 3.20
CA THR A 94 15.88 -5.43 2.92
C THR A 94 16.72 -5.26 1.66
N LEU A 95 16.27 -4.42 0.72
CA LEU A 95 16.96 -4.16 -0.56
C LEU A 95 17.99 -3.03 -0.45
N TYR A 96 17.68 -1.99 0.33
CA TYR A 96 18.48 -0.77 0.40
C TYR A 96 19.14 -0.53 1.77
N HIS A 97 18.88 -1.39 2.76
CA HIS A 97 19.35 -1.25 4.15
C HIS A 97 19.09 0.14 4.77
N ALA A 98 18.04 0.81 4.30
CA ALA A 98 17.65 2.15 4.72
C ALA A 98 16.49 2.11 5.71
N SER A 99 16.52 2.98 6.73
CA SER A 99 15.41 3.14 7.67
C SER A 99 14.18 3.74 6.97
N MET A 100 13.04 3.09 7.14
CA MET A 100 11.74 3.45 6.57
C MET A 100 10.68 3.47 7.70
N PRO A 101 10.67 4.50 8.56
CA PRO A 101 9.69 4.60 9.63
C PRO A 101 8.27 4.70 9.06
N TYR A 102 7.29 4.15 9.78
CA TYR A 102 5.88 4.12 9.37
C TYR A 102 5.64 3.45 8.01
N PHE A 103 6.37 2.37 7.72
CA PHE A 103 6.27 1.65 6.46
C PHE A 103 4.91 0.95 6.32
N GLN A 104 4.26 1.18 5.18
CA GLN A 104 2.99 0.59 4.78
C GLN A 104 3.14 -0.08 3.42
N ARG A 105 3.18 -1.41 3.43
CA ARG A 105 3.46 -2.22 2.24
C ARG A 105 2.24 -2.33 1.34
N LEU A 106 2.41 -2.07 0.05
CA LEU A 106 1.33 -2.12 -0.93
C LEU A 106 1.28 -3.47 -1.64
N SER A 107 0.12 -4.14 -1.57
CA SER A 107 -0.22 -5.40 -2.26
C SER A 107 0.90 -6.44 -2.23
N CYS A 108 1.50 -6.72 -1.06
CA CYS A 108 2.63 -7.66 -0.93
C CYS A 108 3.85 -7.36 -1.83
N GLY A 109 3.93 -6.17 -2.41
CA GLY A 109 4.98 -5.72 -3.31
C GLY A 109 6.24 -5.27 -2.57
N ASP A 110 7.31 -5.05 -3.31
CA ASP A 110 8.60 -4.56 -2.80
C ASP A 110 8.61 -3.07 -2.45
N PHE A 111 7.49 -2.37 -2.61
CA PHE A 111 7.36 -0.94 -2.34
C PHE A 111 6.16 -0.60 -1.41
N GLY A 112 6.15 0.63 -0.93
CA GLY A 112 5.11 1.12 -0.04
C GLY A 112 5.27 2.59 0.34
N LEU A 113 4.41 3.04 1.26
CA LEU A 113 4.51 4.38 1.85
C LEU A 113 5.40 4.33 3.08
N HIS A 114 6.24 5.34 3.30
CA HIS A 114 7.00 5.49 4.54
C HIS A 114 7.46 6.93 4.76
N GLN A 115 7.91 7.23 5.98
CA GLN A 115 8.58 8.48 6.29
C GLN A 115 9.88 8.64 5.49
N GLY A 116 10.09 9.81 4.89
CA GLY A 116 11.34 10.16 4.22
C GLY A 116 11.42 11.62 3.81
N ASN A 117 12.55 12.00 3.18
CA ASN A 117 12.73 13.34 2.62
C ASN A 117 11.77 13.56 1.43
N VAL A 118 11.12 14.72 1.36
CA VAL A 118 10.15 15.07 0.30
C VAL A 118 10.54 16.40 -0.34
N PRO A 119 11.40 16.38 -1.37
CA PRO A 119 11.95 17.61 -1.97
C PRO A 119 11.00 18.31 -2.95
N GLY A 120 9.77 17.82 -3.13
CA GLY A 120 8.78 18.38 -4.07
C GLY A 120 8.84 17.80 -5.49
N TYR A 121 9.69 16.80 -5.74
CA TYR A 121 9.76 16.07 -7.01
C TYR A 121 10.00 14.56 -6.76
N PRO A 122 9.77 13.69 -7.76
CA PRO A 122 10.06 12.26 -7.66
C PRO A 122 11.55 12.00 -7.46
N ALA A 123 11.92 11.37 -6.33
CA ALA A 123 13.32 11.18 -5.94
C ALA A 123 13.58 9.89 -5.14
N SER A 124 12.59 9.00 -4.99
CA SER A 124 12.78 7.69 -4.36
C SER A 124 13.17 6.60 -5.38
N HIS A 125 13.39 5.38 -4.88
CA HIS A 125 13.58 4.16 -5.69
C HIS A 125 12.28 3.36 -5.86
N GLY A 126 11.13 4.03 -5.90
CA GLY A 126 9.81 3.41 -6.15
C GLY A 126 8.84 3.53 -4.98
N CYS A 127 9.34 3.56 -3.74
CA CYS A 127 8.52 3.84 -2.56
C CYS A 127 7.96 5.27 -2.55
N ILE A 128 6.84 5.48 -1.85
CA ILE A 128 6.24 6.81 -1.69
C ILE A 128 6.69 7.39 -0.36
N ARG A 129 7.57 8.41 -0.41
CA ARG A 129 8.06 9.10 0.79
C ARG A 129 7.05 10.12 1.25
N VAL A 130 6.79 10.14 2.55
CA VAL A 130 5.88 11.05 3.25
C VAL A 130 6.68 11.86 4.28
N PRO A 131 6.41 13.16 4.50
CA PRO A 131 7.10 13.95 5.52
C PRO A 131 6.84 13.40 6.92
N ALA A 132 7.81 13.50 7.83
CA ALA A 132 7.78 12.81 9.13
C ALA A 132 6.49 12.98 9.95
N GLY A 133 6.04 14.21 10.19
CA GLY A 133 4.80 14.45 10.96
C GLY A 133 3.56 13.87 10.28
N ASN A 134 3.50 13.95 8.95
CA ASN A 134 2.40 13.44 8.15
C ASN A 134 2.44 11.93 8.00
N ALA A 135 3.62 11.31 8.01
CA ALA A 135 3.78 9.85 7.94
C ALA A 135 3.17 9.17 9.16
N ALA A 136 3.42 9.72 10.37
CA ALA A 136 2.83 9.21 11.61
C ALA A 136 1.29 9.35 11.60
N LYS A 137 0.78 10.51 11.18
CA LYS A 137 -0.67 10.76 11.07
C LYS A 137 -1.33 9.83 10.04
N LEU A 138 -0.76 9.73 8.85
CA LEU A 138 -1.20 8.81 7.80
C LEU A 138 -1.24 7.37 8.32
N PHE A 139 -0.16 6.92 8.99
CA PHE A 139 -0.09 5.59 9.58
C PHE A 139 -1.15 5.38 10.67
N SER A 140 -1.54 6.40 11.43
CA SER A 140 -2.63 6.24 12.41
C SER A 140 -4.02 6.15 11.76
N MET A 141 -4.23 6.87 10.66
CA MET A 141 -5.53 6.97 9.97
C MET A 141 -5.85 5.74 9.12
N THR A 142 -4.84 5.15 8.48
CA THR A 142 -4.99 3.99 7.61
C THR A 142 -5.04 2.68 8.38
N LYS A 143 -5.58 1.63 7.77
CA LYS A 143 -5.59 0.27 8.30
C LYS A 143 -5.14 -0.72 7.23
N THR A 144 -4.70 -1.89 7.67
CA THR A 144 -4.52 -3.04 6.78
C THR A 144 -5.85 -3.36 6.10
N GLY A 145 -5.81 -3.53 4.77
CA GLY A 145 -6.99 -3.74 3.92
C GLY A 145 -7.57 -2.47 3.30
N ASP A 146 -7.06 -1.29 3.65
CA ASP A 146 -7.46 -0.04 2.97
C ASP A 146 -6.94 -0.03 1.52
N ARG A 147 -7.77 0.49 0.62
CA ARG A 147 -7.47 0.62 -0.80
C ARG A 147 -6.60 1.86 -1.04
N VAL A 148 -5.57 1.70 -1.87
CA VAL A 148 -4.68 2.76 -2.31
C VAL A 148 -4.68 2.80 -3.82
N THR A 149 -5.12 3.92 -4.41
CA THR A 149 -5.11 4.17 -5.85
C THR A 149 -3.94 5.08 -6.20
N ILE A 150 -3.07 4.64 -7.11
CA ILE A 150 -1.96 5.43 -7.61
C ILE A 150 -2.30 5.90 -9.02
N LEU A 151 -2.50 7.21 -9.16
CA LEU A 151 -2.89 7.92 -10.38
C LEU A 151 -1.68 8.65 -10.98
N PRO A 152 -1.62 8.80 -12.32
CA PRO A 152 -0.53 9.48 -13.01
C PRO A 152 -0.34 10.95 -12.60
#